data_AF-U1PIU6-F1
#
_entry.id   AF-U1PIU6-F1
#
_cell.length_a   1.000
_cell.length_b   1.000
_cell.length_c   1.000
_cell.angle_alpha   90.00
_cell.angle_beta   90.00
_cell.angle_gamma   90.00
#
_symmetry.space_group_name_H-M   'P 1'
#
loop_
_entity.id
_entity.type
_entity.pdbx_description
1 polymer ?
#
loop_
_entity_poly.entity_id
_entity_poly.type
_entity_poly.pdbx_seq_one_letter_code
_entity_poly.pdbx_strand_id
1 'polypeptide(L)'
;MANEKNHLVAAWSTKTELVREFDRPADVVDAVSRTADEAVRRWSELSETPSLSQFVDIDGLDGLFKPKATDHAEWIPSVEFQFQSCRVTLLYGSSIRIIVERDV
;
A
#
# COMPACT_ATOMS: atom_id res chain seq x y z
N MET A 1 9.45 10.14 -17.99
CA MET A 1 8.02 9.96 -18.32
C MET A 1 7.29 9.81 -17.01
N ALA A 2 6.53 10.82 -16.59
CA ALA A 2 5.76 10.77 -15.35
C ALA A 2 4.59 9.80 -15.56
N ASN A 3 4.65 8.67 -14.88
CA ASN A 3 3.63 7.63 -14.94
C ASN A 3 2.45 8.10 -14.07
N GLU A 4 1.48 8.74 -14.69
CA GLU A 4 0.23 9.23 -14.08
C GLU A 4 -0.70 8.04 -13.75
N LYS A 5 -0.21 7.03 -13.04
CA LYS A 5 -0.96 5.77 -12.80
C LYS A 5 -1.67 5.70 -11.46
N ASN A 6 -1.33 6.55 -10.49
CA ASN A 6 -1.92 6.47 -9.16
C ASN A 6 -2.53 7.81 -8.71
N HIS A 7 -3.77 8.05 -9.14
CA HIS A 7 -4.57 9.17 -8.67
C HIS A 7 -5.06 8.89 -7.25
N LEU A 8 -4.50 9.64 -6.28
CA LEU A 8 -4.91 9.57 -4.88
C LEU A 8 -6.29 10.22 -4.73
N VAL A 9 -7.29 9.42 -4.38
CA VAL A 9 -8.69 9.87 -4.27
C VAL A 9 -9.13 10.17 -2.85
N ALA A 10 -8.55 9.48 -1.86
CA ALA A 10 -8.81 9.77 -0.46
C ALA A 10 -7.54 9.58 0.36
N ALA A 11 -7.37 10.46 1.34
CA ALA A 11 -6.26 10.44 2.25
C ALA A 11 -6.75 10.83 3.65
N TRP A 12 -6.58 9.93 4.61
CA TRP A 12 -6.73 10.27 6.02
C TRP A 12 -5.51 9.82 6.81
N SER A 13 -5.32 10.43 7.97
CA SER A 13 -4.26 10.02 8.89
C SER A 13 -4.63 10.39 10.31
N THR A 14 -4.23 9.56 11.26
CA THR A 14 -4.30 9.85 12.69
C THR A 14 -2.88 10.03 13.22
N LYS A 15 -2.70 9.92 14.54
CA LYS A 15 -1.35 9.84 15.13
C LYS A 15 -0.67 8.51 14.78
N THR A 16 -1.43 7.43 14.63
CA THR A 16 -0.91 6.05 14.54
C THR A 16 -1.28 5.33 13.25
N GLU A 17 -2.06 5.99 12.40
CA GLU A 17 -2.58 5.38 11.19
C GLU A 17 -2.41 6.34 10.01
N LEU A 18 -2.05 5.78 8.86
CA LEU A 18 -1.97 6.47 7.58
C LEU A 18 -2.75 5.67 6.54
N VAL A 19 -3.77 6.27 5.94
CA VAL A 19 -4.59 5.58 4.92
C VAL A 19 -4.61 6.35 3.62
N ARG A 20 -4.28 5.66 2.53
CA ARG A 20 -4.27 6.20 1.17
C ARG A 20 -5.12 5.33 0.28
N GLU A 21 -6.00 5.98 -0.49
CA GLU A 21 -6.86 5.32 -1.47
C GLU A 21 -6.56 5.84 -2.87
N PHE A 22 -6.39 4.93 -3.82
CA PHE A 22 -6.02 5.21 -5.19
C PHE A 22 -7.06 4.65 -6.16
N ASP A 23 -7.42 5.44 -7.17
CA ASP A 23 -8.32 5.03 -8.25
C ASP A 23 -7.67 3.97 -9.14
N ARG A 24 -8.49 3.05 -9.66
CA ARG A 24 -8.04 2.12 -10.71
C ARG A 24 -8.03 2.79 -12.10
N PRO A 25 -7.11 2.38 -13.01
CA PRO A 25 -6.09 1.36 -12.83
C PRO A 25 -4.85 1.92 -12.12
N ALA A 26 -4.60 1.45 -10.89
CA ALA A 26 -3.46 1.85 -10.08
C ALA A 26 -2.38 0.77 -10.08
N ASP A 27 -1.14 1.21 -10.12
CA ASP A 27 0.07 0.40 -9.95
C ASP A 27 0.25 0.13 -8.44
N VAL A 28 0.05 -1.12 -8.03
CA VAL A 28 0.10 -1.52 -6.61
C VAL A 28 1.47 -1.20 -6.02
N VAL A 29 2.54 -1.41 -6.79
CA VAL A 29 3.93 -1.19 -6.37
C VAL A 29 4.15 0.28 -6.06
N ASP A 30 3.74 1.17 -6.97
CA ASP A 30 3.86 2.61 -6.77
C ASP A 30 2.97 3.10 -5.61
N ALA A 31 1.75 2.56 -5.47
CA ALA A 31 0.82 2.98 -4.42
C ALA A 31 1.37 2.65 -3.03
N VAL A 32 1.89 1.42 -2.87
CA VAL A 32 2.49 0.93 -1.62
C VAL A 32 3.77 1.69 -1.31
N SER A 33 4.66 1.88 -2.30
CA SER A 33 5.91 2.63 -2.11
C SER A 33 5.66 4.08 -1.70
N ARG A 34 4.74 4.78 -2.37
CA ARG A 34 4.40 6.16 -2.03
C ARG A 34 3.81 6.30 -0.64
N THR A 35 2.98 5.34 -0.22
CA THR A 35 2.37 5.35 1.11
C THR A 35 3.40 5.03 2.19
N ALA A 36 4.32 4.10 1.93
CA ALA A 36 5.42 3.79 2.85
C ALA A 36 6.39 4.97 3.01
N ASP A 37 6.79 5.63 1.91
CA ASP A 37 7.64 6.82 1.96
C ASP A 37 6.98 7.97 2.75
N GLU A 38 5.65 8.09 2.64
CA GLU A 38 4.91 9.07 3.44
C GLU A 38 4.87 8.70 4.92
N ALA A 39 4.71 7.42 5.27
CA ALA A 39 4.82 6.95 6.64
C ALA A 39 6.21 7.27 7.22
N VAL A 40 7.28 7.03 6.47
CA VAL A 40 8.67 7.36 6.88
C VAL A 40 8.86 8.86 7.09
N ARG A 41 8.33 9.70 6.21
CA ARG A 41 8.39 11.17 6.39
C ARG A 41 7.59 11.67 7.60
N ARG A 42 6.57 10.93 8.01
CA ARG A 42 5.65 11.34 9.07
C ARG A 42 6.07 10.86 10.45
N TRP A 43 6.60 9.66 10.55
CA TRP A 43 7.00 9.03 11.81
C TRP A 43 8.52 8.95 11.85
N SER A 44 9.14 9.80 12.68
CA SER A 44 10.60 9.90 12.80
C SER A 44 11.28 8.63 13.30
N GLU A 45 10.50 7.71 13.86
CA GLU A 45 10.97 6.39 14.29
C GLU A 45 11.20 5.44 13.11
N LEU A 46 10.57 5.71 11.96
CA LEU A 46 10.77 4.97 10.73
C LEU A 46 11.98 5.52 9.95
N SER A 47 12.53 4.67 9.09
CA SER A 47 13.71 4.96 8.28
C SER A 47 13.49 4.54 6.84
N GLU A 48 14.09 5.25 5.89
CA GLU A 48 14.14 4.79 4.49
C GLU A 48 15.04 3.55 4.33
N THR A 49 15.81 3.22 5.36
CA THR A 49 16.71 2.06 5.42
C THR A 49 16.36 1.14 6.60
N PRO A 50 16.12 -0.15 6.37
CA PRO A 50 16.15 -0.84 5.08
C PRO A 50 14.93 -0.51 4.20
N SER A 51 15.06 -0.69 2.88
CA SER A 51 13.99 -0.37 1.92
C SER A 51 12.80 -1.31 2.05
N LEU A 52 11.61 -0.85 1.67
CA LEU A 52 10.37 -1.64 1.71
C LEU A 52 10.48 -3.01 1.01
N SER A 53 11.20 -3.07 -0.12
CA SER A 53 11.45 -4.31 -0.87
C SER A 53 12.22 -5.39 -0.12
N GLN A 54 12.90 -5.03 0.99
CA GLN A 54 13.55 -6.01 1.86
C GLN A 54 12.58 -6.66 2.85
N PHE A 55 11.40 -6.06 3.05
CA PHE A 55 10.36 -6.55 3.95
C PHE A 55 9.24 -7.27 3.20
N VAL A 56 8.99 -6.88 1.96
CA VAL A 56 7.90 -7.42 1.13
C VAL A 56 8.33 -7.54 -0.33
N ASP A 57 7.92 -8.63 -0.99
CA ASP A 57 8.05 -8.78 -2.43
C ASP A 57 6.99 -7.91 -3.13
N ILE A 58 7.31 -6.62 -3.32
CA ILE A 58 6.38 -5.62 -3.87
C ILE A 58 6.00 -5.97 -5.32
N ASP A 59 6.94 -6.48 -6.11
CA ASP A 59 6.69 -6.90 -7.49
C ASP A 59 5.73 -8.12 -7.52
N GLY A 60 5.86 -9.02 -6.54
CA GLY A 60 4.91 -10.10 -6.30
C GLY A 60 3.52 -9.61 -5.91
N LEU A 61 3.40 -8.48 -5.18
CA LEU A 61 2.10 -7.93 -4.77
C LEU A 61 1.22 -7.58 -5.97
N ASP A 62 1.75 -6.92 -7.00
CA ASP A 62 0.96 -6.59 -8.19
C ASP A 62 0.38 -7.84 -8.86
N GLY A 63 1.15 -8.94 -8.86
CA GLY A 63 0.74 -10.25 -9.35
C GLY A 63 -0.40 -10.92 -8.55
N LEU A 64 -0.58 -10.54 -7.28
CA LEU A 64 -1.68 -11.03 -6.42
C LEU A 64 -3.03 -10.43 -6.81
N PHE A 65 -3.02 -9.31 -7.53
CA PHE A 65 -4.16 -8.43 -7.73
C PHE A 65 -4.48 -8.25 -9.22
N LYS A 66 -5.28 -9.15 -9.81
CA LYS A 66 -5.64 -9.05 -11.23
C LYS A 66 -6.89 -8.16 -11.48
N PRO A 67 -6.96 -7.43 -12.61
CA PRO A 67 -8.05 -6.49 -12.92
C PRO A 67 -9.42 -7.13 -13.14
N LYS A 68 -9.51 -8.48 -13.18
CA LYS A 68 -10.74 -9.24 -13.47
C LYS A 68 -11.34 -9.94 -12.24
N ALA A 69 -11.16 -9.39 -11.05
CA ALA A 69 -11.73 -9.91 -9.81
C ALA A 69 -13.21 -9.50 -9.61
N THR A 70 -14.05 -9.59 -10.65
CA THR A 70 -15.50 -9.41 -10.48
C THR A 70 -16.27 -10.72 -10.36
N ASP A 71 -15.73 -11.87 -10.77
CA ASP A 71 -16.41 -13.15 -10.61
C ASP A 71 -15.40 -14.29 -10.43
N HIS A 72 -15.60 -15.11 -9.40
CA HIS A 72 -14.95 -16.41 -9.12
C HIS A 72 -13.63 -16.42 -8.29
N ALA A 73 -13.83 -16.47 -6.96
CA ALA A 73 -13.35 -17.50 -6.03
C ALA A 73 -11.86 -17.83 -5.79
N GLU A 74 -10.84 -17.15 -6.35
CA GLU A 74 -9.42 -17.49 -6.05
C GLU A 74 -8.51 -16.30 -5.69
N TRP A 75 -9.04 -15.08 -5.57
CA TRP A 75 -8.20 -13.88 -5.36
C TRP A 75 -8.24 -13.39 -3.92
N ILE A 76 -7.08 -13.01 -3.41
CA ILE A 76 -6.91 -12.44 -2.07
C ILE A 76 -7.37 -10.97 -2.15
N PRO A 77 -8.48 -10.59 -1.51
CA PRO A 77 -8.98 -9.21 -1.56
C PRO A 77 -8.14 -8.25 -0.69
N SER A 78 -7.26 -8.79 0.15
CA SER A 78 -6.44 -8.04 1.09
C SER A 78 -5.15 -8.75 1.45
N VAL A 79 -4.03 -8.05 1.42
CA VAL A 79 -2.72 -8.55 1.89
C VAL A 79 -2.25 -7.74 3.08
N GLU A 80 -1.69 -8.41 4.08
CA GLU A 80 -1.10 -7.78 5.26
C GLU A 80 0.37 -8.19 5.39
N PHE A 81 1.23 -7.23 5.68
CA PHE A 81 2.65 -7.48 5.95
C PHE A 81 3.20 -6.47 6.96
N GLN A 82 4.42 -6.73 7.45
CA GLN A 82 5.10 -5.87 8.42
C GLN A 82 6.18 -5.04 7.72
N PHE A 83 6.23 -3.74 8.03
CA PHE A 83 7.28 -2.82 7.60
C PHE A 83 7.73 -2.00 8.80
N GLN A 84 8.96 -2.24 9.29
CA GLN A 84 9.57 -1.48 10.40
C GLN A 84 8.64 -1.29 11.61
N SER A 85 8.07 -2.40 12.11
CA SER A 85 7.10 -2.42 13.23
C SER A 85 5.75 -1.75 12.95
N CYS A 86 5.48 -1.39 11.69
CA CYS A 86 4.16 -1.01 11.22
C CYS A 86 3.50 -2.20 10.53
N ARG A 87 2.20 -2.40 10.80
CA ARG A 87 1.35 -3.26 10.00
C ARG A 87 0.91 -2.49 8.76
N VAL A 88 1.14 -3.06 7.59
CA VAL A 88 0.66 -2.54 6.31
C VAL A 88 -0.43 -3.48 5.81
N THR A 89 -1.65 -2.95 5.65
CA THR A 89 -2.80 -3.66 5.09
C THR A 89 -3.16 -3.04 3.75
N LEU A 90 -3.08 -3.84 2.70
CA LEU A 90 -3.44 -3.48 1.33
C LEU A 90 -4.78 -4.14 1.00
N LEU A 91 -5.80 -3.33 0.73
CA LEU A 91 -7.12 -3.76 0.30
C LEU A 91 -7.28 -3.48 -1.19
N TYR A 92 -7.67 -4.50 -1.95
CA TYR A 92 -7.81 -4.42 -3.41
C TYR A 92 -9.26 -4.69 -3.82
N GLY A 93 -9.99 -3.62 -4.16
CA GLY A 93 -11.40 -3.65 -4.55
C GLY A 93 -11.69 -2.73 -5.73
N SER A 94 -12.77 -1.94 -5.67
CA SER A 94 -13.04 -0.89 -6.67
C SER A 94 -11.92 0.16 -6.74
N SER A 95 -11.22 0.36 -5.63
CA SER A 95 -10.02 1.17 -5.46
C SER A 95 -8.93 0.35 -4.76
N ILE A 96 -7.70 0.88 -4.75
CA ILE A 96 -6.61 0.34 -3.94
C ILE A 96 -6.53 1.16 -2.67
N ARG A 97 -6.75 0.54 -1.51
CA ARG A 97 -6.59 1.21 -0.21
C ARG A 97 -5.41 0.61 0.54
N ILE A 98 -4.48 1.45 0.96
CA ILE A 98 -3.34 1.07 1.77
C ILE A 98 -3.50 1.72 3.13
N ILE A 99 -3.40 0.90 4.16
CA ILE A 99 -3.48 1.29 5.56
C ILE A 99 -2.13 0.94 6.18
N VAL A 100 -1.45 1.94 6.75
CA VAL A 100 -0.25 1.73 7.55
C VAL A 100 -0.60 2.06 8.99
N GLU A 101 -0.49 1.09 9.88
CA GLU A 101 -0.73 1.21 11.31
C GLU A 101 0.58 0.99 12.04
N ARG A 102 0.94 1.91 12.95
CA ARG A 102 2.04 1.69 13.89
C ARG A 102 1.51 1.18 15.22
N ASP A 103 2.19 0.21 15.80
CA ASP A 103 1.98 -0.15 17.21
C ASP A 103 2.50 0.98 18.11
N VAL A 104 1.74 1.29 19.17
CA VAL A 104 2.03 2.34 20.16
C VAL A 104 2.78 1.82 21.37
#